data_AF-A0A9E1MRS2-F1
#
_entry.id   AF-A0A9E1MRS2-F1
#
_cell.length_a   1.000
_cell.length_b   1.000
_cell.length_c   1.000
_cell.angle_alpha   90.00
_cell.angle_beta   90.00
_cell.angle_gamma   90.00
#
_symmetry.space_group_name_H-M   'P 1'
#
loop_
_entity.id
_entity.type
_entity.pdbx_description
1 polymer ?
#
loop_
_entity_poly.entity_id
_entity_poly.type
_entity_poly.pdbx_seq_one_letter_code
_entity_poly.pdbx_strand_id
1 'polypeptide(L)'
;MNELDGFRAEIDRIDTELAHLLELRFDLCEEIGRYKRMNGLPIENCEREKELVAARTEGMLSHRSDAVAVFRMIIRRAKRIQKEKLNLYLVGMPGSGKSRTARRLARAIEKPVADTDKLIIDKQGMSIDEIFDTHGEAFFREIESETLLGIAERGGHVVATGGGILTVERNIPIIKGSGIVVFLNRDISILLNAKTANRPLIRGGREAVLKLYAERIETYRKCADLIVNPDSAGCIGRILDYYKRITE
;
A
#
# COMPACT_ATOMS: atom_id res chain seq x y z
N MET A 1 37.20 -12.01 -38.26
CA MET A 1 36.40 -11.09 -37.43
C MET A 1 36.52 -9.73 -38.09
N ASN A 2 35.45 -9.20 -38.67
CA ASN A 2 35.51 -7.90 -39.33
C ASN A 2 35.45 -6.76 -38.29
N GLU A 3 35.75 -5.54 -38.70
CA GLU A 3 35.78 -4.36 -37.81
C GLU A 3 34.42 -4.13 -37.11
N LEU A 4 33.32 -4.44 -37.81
CA LEU A 4 31.96 -4.37 -37.28
C LEU A 4 31.73 -5.37 -36.13
N ASP A 5 32.27 -6.60 -36.22
CA ASP A 5 32.19 -7.60 -35.15
C ASP A 5 32.94 -7.11 -33.89
N GLY A 6 34.04 -6.36 -34.07
CA GLY A 6 34.77 -5.71 -32.98
C GLY A 6 33.95 -4.66 -32.26
N PHE A 7 33.32 -3.74 -32.99
CA PHE A 7 32.44 -2.72 -32.40
C PHE A 7 31.22 -3.32 -31.70
N ARG A 8 30.62 -4.38 -32.27
CA ARG A 8 29.51 -5.10 -31.63
C ARG A 8 29.92 -5.72 -30.30
N ALA A 9 31.08 -6.38 -30.26
CA ALA A 9 31.59 -6.96 -29.03
C ALA A 9 31.89 -5.90 -27.96
N GLU A 10 32.25 -4.68 -28.35
CA GLU A 10 32.42 -3.58 -27.41
C GLU A 10 31.08 -3.04 -26.88
N ILE A 11 30.07 -2.90 -27.74
CA ILE A 11 28.70 -2.56 -27.31
C ILE A 11 28.16 -3.63 -26.35
N ASP A 12 28.33 -4.91 -26.66
CA ASP A 12 27.85 -6.00 -25.80
C ASP A 12 28.49 -5.95 -24.39
N ARG A 13 29.78 -5.57 -24.30
CA ARG A 13 30.45 -5.35 -23.01
C ARG A 13 29.84 -4.17 -22.25
N ILE A 14 29.60 -3.04 -22.92
CA ILE A 14 28.97 -1.86 -22.31
C ILE A 14 27.55 -2.19 -21.82
N ASP A 15 26.77 -2.89 -22.63
CA ASP A 15 25.39 -3.27 -22.30
C ASP A 15 25.36 -4.22 -21.10
N THR A 16 26.34 -5.12 -20.99
CA THR A 16 26.50 -5.99 -19.81
C THR A 16 26.75 -5.18 -18.54
N GLU A 17 27.63 -4.17 -18.61
CA GLU A 17 27.90 -3.29 -17.47
C GLU A 17 26.69 -2.41 -17.11
N LEU A 18 26.00 -1.87 -18.13
CA LEU A 18 24.77 -1.10 -17.95
C LEU A 18 23.67 -1.93 -17.28
N ALA A 19 23.49 -3.19 -17.69
CA ALA A 19 22.53 -4.09 -17.08
C ALA A 19 22.82 -4.28 -15.58
N HIS A 20 24.07 -4.53 -15.22
CA HIS A 20 24.50 -4.68 -13.82
C HIS A 20 24.27 -3.40 -13.00
N LEU A 21 24.64 -2.23 -13.53
CA LEU A 21 24.44 -0.95 -12.85
C LEU A 21 22.95 -0.62 -12.68
N LEU A 22 22.10 -0.98 -13.64
CA LEU A 22 20.66 -0.80 -13.54
C LEU A 22 20.06 -1.71 -12.45
N GLU A 23 20.49 -2.96 -12.35
CA GLU A 23 20.07 -3.89 -11.30
C GLU A 23 20.40 -3.33 -9.91
N LEU A 24 21.67 -3.00 -9.64
CA LEU A 24 22.11 -2.38 -8.38
C LEU A 24 21.31 -1.11 -8.06
N ARG A 25 21.04 -0.29 -9.07
CA ARG A 25 20.26 0.94 -8.90
C ARG A 25 18.82 0.63 -8.52
N PHE A 26 18.19 -0.38 -9.12
CA PHE A 26 16.81 -0.74 -8.79
C PHE A 26 16.69 -1.33 -7.38
N ASP A 27 17.66 -2.13 -6.94
CA ASP A 27 17.72 -2.61 -5.55
C ASP A 27 17.79 -1.45 -4.55
N LEU A 28 18.68 -0.49 -4.80
CA LEU A 28 18.75 0.74 -3.98
C LEU A 28 17.45 1.56 -4.04
N CYS A 29 16.75 1.56 -5.18
CA CYS A 29 15.46 2.23 -5.28
C CYS A 29 14.38 1.55 -4.44
N GLU A 30 14.41 0.21 -4.31
CA GLU A 30 13.51 -0.51 -3.41
C GLU A 30 13.78 -0.14 -1.95
N GLU A 31 15.04 -0.09 -1.53
CA GLU A 31 15.43 0.28 -0.16
C GLU A 31 15.12 1.74 0.16
N ILE A 32 15.38 2.67 -0.75
CA ILE A 32 14.94 4.07 -0.62
C ILE A 32 13.42 4.13 -0.52
N GLY A 33 12.71 3.36 -1.34
CA GLY A 33 11.26 3.27 -1.30
C GLY A 33 10.75 2.80 0.07
N ARG A 34 11.36 1.75 0.62
CA ARG A 34 11.07 1.21 1.95
C ARG A 34 11.29 2.29 3.03
N TYR A 35 12.46 2.91 3.03
CA TYR A 35 12.79 3.99 3.96
C TYR A 35 11.78 5.13 3.89
N LYS A 36 11.44 5.60 2.69
CA LYS A 36 10.46 6.67 2.50
C LYS A 36 9.09 6.29 3.05
N ARG A 37 8.61 5.08 2.77
CA ARG A 37 7.32 4.59 3.28
C ARG A 37 7.28 4.55 4.81
N MET A 38 8.37 4.09 5.44
CA MET A 38 8.46 3.99 6.90
C MET A 38 8.60 5.35 7.59
N ASN A 39 9.08 6.36 6.88
CA ASN A 39 9.28 7.71 7.41
C ASN A 39 8.26 8.74 6.88
N GLY A 40 7.23 8.30 6.14
CA GLY A 40 6.21 9.20 5.58
C GLY A 40 6.75 10.23 4.56
N LEU A 41 7.85 9.91 3.88
CA LEU A 41 8.49 10.80 2.92
C LEU A 41 7.92 10.63 1.50
N PRO A 42 7.82 11.72 0.71
CA PRO A 42 7.27 11.64 -0.64
C PRO A 42 8.16 10.85 -1.61
N ILE A 43 7.52 10.08 -2.49
CA ILE A 43 8.22 9.35 -3.57
C ILE A 43 8.79 10.35 -4.60
N GLU A 44 8.03 11.37 -4.97
CA GLU A 44 8.39 12.32 -6.02
C GLU A 44 9.13 13.55 -5.48
N ASN A 45 10.21 13.95 -6.17
CA ASN A 45 10.85 15.24 -5.99
C ASN A 45 11.37 15.76 -7.34
N CYS A 46 10.53 16.52 -8.04
CA CYS A 46 10.78 16.95 -9.41
C CYS A 46 12.00 17.87 -9.56
N GLU A 47 12.30 18.70 -8.56
CA GLU A 47 13.43 19.64 -8.62
C GLU A 47 14.76 18.91 -8.52
N ARG A 48 14.92 18.07 -7.48
CA ARG A 48 16.10 17.23 -7.28
C ARG A 48 16.40 16.37 -8.50
N GLU A 49 15.36 15.83 -9.15
CA GLU A 49 15.54 14.99 -10.34
C GLU A 49 16.03 15.76 -11.56
N LYS A 50 15.52 16.98 -11.78
CA LYS A 50 16.00 17.84 -12.87
C LYS A 50 17.48 18.18 -12.68
N GLU A 51 17.85 18.54 -11.45
CA GLU A 51 19.24 18.84 -11.08
C GLU A 51 20.16 17.63 -11.27
N LEU A 52 19.73 16.44 -10.83
CA LEU A 52 20.49 15.21 -10.99
C LEU A 52 20.75 14.89 -12.47
N VAL A 53 19.73 14.99 -13.33
CA VAL A 53 19.90 14.73 -14.78
C VAL A 53 20.84 15.76 -15.42
N ALA A 54 20.70 17.04 -15.05
CA ALA A 54 21.57 18.10 -15.56
C ALA A 54 23.03 17.85 -15.18
N ALA A 55 23.31 17.57 -13.90
CA ALA A 55 24.66 17.32 -13.40
C ALA A 55 25.31 16.07 -14.01
N ARG A 56 24.54 14.99 -14.26
CA ARG A 56 25.08 13.75 -14.85
C ARG A 56 25.36 13.84 -16.36
N THR A 57 24.88 14.88 -17.03
CA THR A 57 25.00 15.04 -18.49
C THR A 57 25.77 16.30 -18.89
N GLU A 58 26.32 17.06 -17.94
CA GLU A 58 26.97 18.35 -18.19
C GLU A 58 28.23 18.24 -19.06
N GLY A 59 29.03 17.18 -18.90
CA GLY A 59 30.28 16.97 -19.66
C GLY A 59 30.12 16.30 -21.03
N MET A 60 28.90 16.04 -21.49
CA MET A 60 28.67 15.34 -22.75
C MET A 60 28.68 16.31 -23.94
N LEU A 61 29.72 16.23 -24.77
CA LEU A 61 29.91 17.07 -25.97
C LEU A 61 29.04 16.62 -27.16
N SER A 62 28.68 15.33 -27.23
CA SER A 62 27.80 14.74 -28.24
C SER A 62 26.71 13.90 -27.57
N HIS A 63 25.57 13.69 -28.26
CA HIS A 63 24.45 12.83 -27.81
C HIS A 63 23.85 13.17 -26.44
N ARG A 64 24.07 14.38 -25.91
CA ARG A 64 23.58 14.82 -24.60
C ARG A 64 22.06 14.72 -24.48
N SER A 65 21.32 15.09 -25.53
CA SER A 65 19.86 15.00 -25.57
C SER A 65 19.37 13.57 -25.34
N ASP A 66 20.05 12.60 -25.95
CA ASP A 66 19.70 11.18 -25.88
C ASP A 66 20.00 10.63 -24.48
N ALA A 67 21.16 10.96 -23.92
CA ALA A 67 21.52 10.59 -22.55
C ALA A 67 20.52 11.16 -21.52
N VAL A 68 20.12 12.42 -21.67
CA VAL A 68 19.09 13.05 -20.83
C VAL A 68 17.76 12.28 -20.91
N ALA A 69 17.35 11.84 -22.11
CA ALA A 69 16.13 11.05 -22.28
C ALA A 69 16.22 9.70 -21.55
N VAL A 70 17.35 9.00 -21.66
CA VAL A 70 17.60 7.73 -20.97
C VAL A 70 17.55 7.91 -19.45
N PHE A 71 18.23 8.90 -18.88
CA PHE A 71 18.21 9.15 -17.43
C PHE A 71 16.81 9.48 -16.91
N ARG A 72 16.04 10.29 -17.65
CA ARG A 72 14.63 10.57 -17.29
C ARG A 72 13.80 9.29 -17.26
N MET A 73 13.99 8.40 -18.22
CA MET A 73 13.30 7.11 -18.26
C MET A 73 13.68 6.22 -17.08
N ILE A 74 14.97 6.13 -16.74
CA ILE A 74 15.48 5.38 -15.60
C ILE A 74 14.89 5.90 -14.28
N ILE A 75 14.85 7.23 -14.09
CA ILE A 75 14.25 7.86 -12.90
C ILE A 75 12.74 7.58 -12.83
N ARG A 76 12.03 7.74 -13.95
CA ARG A 76 10.59 7.45 -14.03
C ARG A 76 10.28 6.00 -13.67
N ARG A 77 11.09 5.04 -14.16
CA ARG A 77 10.94 3.61 -13.83
C ARG A 77 11.19 3.34 -12.35
N ALA A 78 12.23 3.93 -11.76
CA ALA A 78 12.48 3.79 -10.32
C ALA A 78 11.33 4.29 -9.44
N LYS A 79 10.68 5.39 -9.82
CA LYS A 79 9.48 5.87 -9.10
C LYS A 79 8.33 4.87 -9.18
N ARG A 80 8.13 4.29 -10.37
CA ARG A 80 7.08 3.29 -10.60
C ARG A 80 7.30 2.07 -9.69
N ILE A 81 8.52 1.56 -9.59
CA ILE A 81 8.88 0.48 -8.65
C ILE A 81 8.49 0.85 -7.21
N GLN A 82 8.82 2.08 -6.77
CA GLN A 82 8.45 2.55 -5.43
C GLN A 82 6.93 2.65 -5.23
N LYS A 83 6.19 3.15 -6.24
CA LYS A 83 4.72 3.26 -6.23
C LYS A 83 4.03 1.90 -6.25
N GLU A 84 4.57 0.93 -6.97
CA GLU A 84 4.07 -0.45 -7.02
C GLU A 84 4.15 -1.13 -5.65
N LYS A 85 5.07 -0.72 -4.78
CA LYS A 85 5.17 -1.19 -3.39
C LYS A 85 4.25 -0.44 -2.41
N LEU A 86 3.42 0.50 -2.85
CA LEU A 86 2.38 1.09 -1.98
C LEU A 86 1.31 0.06 -1.64
N ASN A 87 0.92 0.01 -0.38
CA ASN A 87 -0.22 -0.76 0.06
C ASN A 87 -1.53 -0.05 -0.30
N LEU A 88 -2.61 -0.82 -0.49
CA LEU A 88 -3.97 -0.32 -0.60
C LEU A 88 -4.76 -0.78 0.63
N TYR A 89 -4.86 0.08 1.63
CA TYR A 89 -5.54 -0.21 2.89
C TYR A 89 -7.05 0.01 2.75
N LEU A 90 -7.84 -1.00 3.10
CA LEU A 90 -9.28 -0.88 3.26
C LEU A 90 -9.58 -0.76 4.75
N VAL A 91 -10.13 0.38 5.15
CA VAL A 91 -10.57 0.68 6.52
C VAL A 91 -12.10 0.80 6.59
N GLY A 92 -12.63 0.71 7.80
CA GLY A 92 -14.06 0.89 8.07
C GLY A 92 -14.61 -0.13 9.05
N MET A 93 -15.87 0.04 9.45
CA MET A 93 -16.53 -0.83 10.43
C MET A 93 -16.45 -2.31 10.07
N PRO A 94 -16.34 -3.24 11.03
CA PRO A 94 -16.47 -4.65 10.70
C PRO A 94 -17.86 -4.92 10.07
N GLY A 95 -17.93 -5.87 9.14
CA GLY A 95 -19.12 -6.06 8.28
C GLY A 95 -19.25 -5.09 7.08
N SER A 96 -18.36 -4.09 6.94
CA SER A 96 -18.36 -3.18 5.78
C SER A 96 -17.92 -3.84 4.46
N GLY A 97 -17.47 -5.10 4.49
CA GLY A 97 -17.09 -5.86 3.28
C GLY A 97 -15.61 -5.76 2.89
N LYS A 98 -14.73 -5.26 3.75
CA LYS A 98 -13.26 -5.13 3.52
C LYS A 98 -12.64 -6.37 2.86
N SER A 99 -12.74 -7.55 3.47
CA SER A 99 -12.12 -8.77 2.93
C SER A 99 -12.71 -9.22 1.58
N ARG A 100 -13.98 -8.88 1.29
CA ARG A 100 -14.58 -9.14 -0.04
C ARG A 100 -14.05 -8.15 -1.07
N THR A 101 -14.04 -6.86 -0.75
CA THR A 101 -13.54 -5.80 -1.62
C THR A 101 -12.04 -5.95 -1.88
N ALA A 102 -11.25 -6.31 -0.86
CA ALA A 102 -9.82 -6.57 -0.97
C ALA A 102 -9.52 -7.65 -2.01
N ARG A 103 -10.20 -8.81 -1.92
CA ARG A 103 -10.03 -9.90 -2.89
C ARG A 103 -10.38 -9.50 -4.33
N ARG A 104 -11.40 -8.65 -4.52
CA ARG A 104 -11.77 -8.17 -5.86
C ARG A 104 -10.73 -7.20 -6.42
N LEU A 105 -10.26 -6.26 -5.61
CA LEU A 105 -9.23 -5.30 -6.00
C LEU A 105 -7.91 -5.99 -6.29
N ALA A 106 -7.46 -6.87 -5.40
CA ALA A 106 -6.24 -7.65 -5.52
C ALA A 106 -6.18 -8.44 -6.83
N ARG A 107 -7.28 -9.09 -7.23
CA ARG A 107 -7.36 -9.77 -8.54
C ARG A 107 -7.23 -8.80 -9.72
N ALA A 108 -7.78 -7.60 -9.61
CA ALA A 108 -7.77 -6.61 -10.69
C ALA A 108 -6.42 -5.88 -10.86
N ILE A 109 -5.63 -5.77 -9.78
CA ILE A 109 -4.30 -5.12 -9.80
C ILE A 109 -3.15 -6.11 -9.57
N GLU A 110 -3.44 -7.41 -9.60
CA GLU A 110 -2.47 -8.51 -9.45
C GLU A 110 -1.59 -8.41 -8.20
N LYS A 111 -2.19 -7.99 -7.08
CA LYS A 111 -1.49 -7.87 -5.79
C LYS A 111 -1.92 -8.93 -4.78
N PRO A 112 -1.04 -9.36 -3.87
CA PRO A 112 -1.42 -10.21 -2.76
C PRO A 112 -2.43 -9.51 -1.82
N VAL A 113 -3.31 -10.29 -1.21
CA VAL A 113 -4.22 -9.81 -0.15
C VAL A 113 -3.58 -10.09 1.20
N ALA A 114 -3.56 -9.09 2.08
CA ALA A 114 -3.31 -9.25 3.50
C ALA A 114 -4.61 -8.94 4.27
N ASP A 115 -5.07 -9.87 5.10
CA ASP A 115 -6.18 -9.61 6.03
C ASP A 115 -5.59 -9.64 7.44
N THR A 116 -5.58 -8.50 8.13
CA THR A 116 -4.85 -8.37 9.40
C THR A 116 -5.42 -9.31 10.46
N ASP A 117 -6.74 -9.43 10.53
CA ASP A 117 -7.42 -10.31 11.50
C ASP A 117 -7.03 -11.76 11.23
N LYS A 118 -7.01 -12.17 9.95
CA LYS A 118 -6.57 -13.52 9.57
C LYS A 118 -5.09 -13.77 9.91
N LEU A 119 -4.21 -12.82 9.60
CA LEU A 119 -2.79 -12.94 9.88
C LEU A 119 -2.50 -13.07 11.39
N ILE A 120 -3.26 -12.36 12.23
CA ILE A 120 -3.18 -12.48 13.68
C ILE A 120 -3.62 -13.88 14.13
N ILE A 121 -4.77 -14.36 13.65
CA ILE A 121 -5.28 -15.71 13.97
C ILE A 121 -4.26 -16.78 13.56
N ASP A 122 -3.74 -16.70 12.33
CA ASP A 122 -2.77 -17.66 11.81
C ASP A 122 -1.45 -17.62 12.62
N LYS A 123 -1.01 -16.45 13.10
CA LYS A 123 0.21 -16.28 13.91
C LYS A 123 0.03 -16.76 15.35
N GLN A 124 -1.13 -16.51 15.97
CA GLN A 124 -1.39 -16.84 17.38
C GLN A 124 -1.93 -18.26 17.57
N GLY A 125 -2.49 -18.87 16.53
CA GLY A 125 -3.16 -20.18 16.63
C GLY A 125 -4.46 -20.14 17.45
N MET A 126 -4.99 -18.93 17.67
CA MET A 126 -6.18 -18.67 18.48
C MET A 126 -7.14 -17.74 17.73
N SER A 127 -8.43 -17.88 17.97
CA SER A 127 -9.42 -16.91 17.51
C SER A 127 -9.27 -15.57 18.23
N ILE A 128 -9.79 -14.49 17.64
CA ILE A 128 -9.73 -13.16 18.26
C ILE A 128 -10.45 -13.13 19.61
N ASP A 129 -11.58 -13.85 19.74
CA ASP A 129 -12.32 -13.96 21.00
C ASP A 129 -11.45 -14.62 22.08
N GLU A 130 -10.76 -15.73 21.78
CA GLU A 130 -9.85 -16.41 22.71
C GLU A 130 -8.66 -15.53 23.11
N ILE A 131 -8.12 -14.73 22.19
CA ILE A 131 -7.05 -13.77 22.49
C ILE A 131 -7.55 -12.71 23.48
N PHE A 132 -8.76 -12.16 23.27
CA PHE A 132 -9.34 -11.19 24.20
C PHE A 132 -9.60 -11.82 25.57
N ASP A 133 -10.13 -13.03 25.63
CA ASP A 133 -10.45 -13.72 26.89
C ASP A 133 -9.19 -14.10 27.68
N THR A 134 -8.11 -14.50 26.98
CA THR A 134 -6.88 -15.01 27.62
C THR A 134 -5.88 -13.89 27.94
N HIS A 135 -5.74 -12.91 27.05
CA HIS A 135 -4.67 -11.90 27.10
C HIS A 135 -5.18 -10.45 27.16
N GLY A 136 -6.47 -10.23 26.93
CA GLY A 136 -7.08 -8.91 26.96
C GLY A 136 -6.89 -8.07 25.69
N GLU A 137 -7.63 -6.97 25.60
CA GLU A 137 -7.62 -6.10 24.41
C GLU A 137 -6.30 -5.36 24.18
N ALA A 138 -5.61 -4.95 25.25
CA ALA A 138 -4.33 -4.26 25.12
C ALA A 138 -3.30 -5.12 24.36
N PHE A 139 -3.22 -6.41 24.69
CA PHE A 139 -2.35 -7.36 24.00
C PHE A 139 -2.73 -7.55 22.53
N PHE A 140 -4.03 -7.68 22.22
CA PHE A 140 -4.50 -7.75 20.84
C PHE A 140 -4.09 -6.50 20.05
N ARG A 141 -4.20 -5.30 20.64
CA ARG A 141 -3.80 -4.04 19.99
C ARG A 141 -2.31 -3.95 19.72
N GLU A 142 -1.47 -4.49 20.60
CA GLU A 142 -0.03 -4.60 20.35
C GLU A 142 0.26 -5.51 19.15
N ILE A 143 -0.30 -6.72 19.12
CA ILE A 143 -0.11 -7.64 17.98
C ILE A 143 -0.69 -7.06 16.68
N GLU A 144 -1.82 -6.35 16.76
CA GLU A 144 -2.44 -5.69 15.61
C GLU A 144 -1.50 -4.62 15.03
N SER A 145 -0.86 -3.82 15.88
CA SER A 145 0.18 -2.86 15.47
C SER A 145 1.43 -3.54 14.88
N GLU A 146 1.93 -4.61 15.49
CA GLU A 146 3.08 -5.37 14.95
C GLU A 146 2.78 -5.96 13.58
N THR A 147 1.58 -6.54 13.42
CA THR A 147 1.12 -7.13 12.16
C THR A 147 1.02 -6.08 11.07
N LEU A 148 0.48 -4.89 11.41
CA LEU A 148 0.44 -3.75 10.51
C LEU A 148 1.85 -3.31 10.08
N LEU A 149 2.79 -3.21 11.02
CA LEU A 149 4.16 -2.79 10.72
C LEU A 149 4.81 -3.76 9.73
N GLY A 150 4.70 -5.08 9.96
CA GLY A 150 5.23 -6.08 9.04
C GLY A 150 4.62 -6.02 7.63
N ILE A 151 3.33 -5.68 7.50
CA ILE A 151 2.67 -5.46 6.20
C ILE A 151 3.17 -4.17 5.55
N ALA A 152 3.34 -3.11 6.33
CA ALA A 152 3.81 -1.81 5.86
C ALA A 152 5.26 -1.91 5.32
N GLU A 153 6.12 -2.66 5.99
CA GLU A 153 7.50 -2.92 5.57
C GLU A 153 7.56 -3.71 4.26
N ARG A 154 6.78 -4.80 4.15
CA ARG A 154 6.71 -5.64 2.94
C ARG A 154 6.20 -4.85 1.73
N GLY A 155 5.17 -4.02 1.93
CA GLY A 155 4.57 -3.21 0.86
C GLY A 155 3.88 -4.02 -0.24
N GLY A 156 3.19 -3.35 -1.15
CA GLY A 156 2.61 -3.97 -2.35
C GLY A 156 1.39 -4.86 -2.13
N HIS A 157 0.66 -4.73 -1.02
CA HIS A 157 -0.52 -5.54 -0.70
C HIS A 157 -1.83 -4.76 -0.86
N VAL A 158 -2.93 -5.48 -1.10
CA VAL A 158 -4.28 -4.98 -0.78
C VAL A 158 -4.64 -5.47 0.62
N VAL A 159 -4.83 -4.55 1.55
CA VAL A 159 -4.92 -4.85 2.98
C VAL A 159 -6.34 -4.68 3.48
N ALA A 160 -6.99 -5.76 3.88
CA ALA A 160 -8.21 -5.70 4.69
C ALA A 160 -7.81 -5.55 6.15
N THR A 161 -8.09 -4.38 6.74
CA THR A 161 -7.71 -4.10 8.13
C THR A 161 -8.77 -4.55 9.12
N GLY A 162 -8.36 -4.78 10.37
CA GLY A 162 -9.25 -4.98 11.51
C GLY A 162 -10.05 -3.70 11.76
N GLY A 163 -11.29 -3.86 12.24
CA GLY A 163 -12.17 -2.70 12.47
C GLY A 163 -11.71 -1.77 13.61
N GLY A 164 -10.65 -2.12 14.34
CA GLY A 164 -10.06 -1.29 15.39
C GLY A 164 -8.67 -0.74 15.02
N ILE A 165 -8.15 -1.00 13.81
CA ILE A 165 -6.77 -0.68 13.46
C ILE A 165 -6.40 0.80 13.69
N LEU A 166 -7.37 1.71 13.51
CA LEU A 166 -7.19 3.16 13.65
C LEU A 166 -7.54 3.69 15.05
N THR A 167 -7.94 2.84 16.01
CA THR A 167 -8.13 3.26 17.41
C THR A 167 -6.81 3.43 18.14
N VAL A 168 -5.72 2.93 17.57
CA VAL A 168 -4.35 3.08 18.07
C VAL A 168 -3.67 4.19 17.27
N GLU A 169 -3.40 5.32 17.90
CA GLU A 169 -2.92 6.53 17.21
C GLU A 169 -1.61 6.31 16.43
N ARG A 170 -0.68 5.50 16.98
CA ARG A 170 0.60 5.17 16.31
C ARG A 170 0.43 4.42 14.98
N ASN A 171 -0.72 3.78 14.73
CA ASN A 171 -0.97 3.05 13.47
C ASN A 171 -1.28 3.99 12.30
N ILE A 172 -1.80 5.19 12.57
CA ILE A 172 -2.20 6.16 11.56
C ILE A 172 -1.00 6.60 10.69
N PRO A 173 0.13 7.08 11.24
CA PRO A 173 1.28 7.47 10.41
C PRO A 173 1.87 6.29 9.63
N ILE A 174 1.85 5.07 10.18
CA ILE A 174 2.33 3.86 9.47
C ILE A 174 1.46 3.60 8.23
N ILE A 175 0.14 3.61 8.38
CA ILE A 175 -0.81 3.39 7.28
C ILE A 175 -0.65 4.48 6.22
N LYS A 176 -0.65 5.75 6.63
CA LYS A 176 -0.57 6.88 5.70
C LYS A 176 0.77 6.99 5.00
N GLY A 177 1.88 6.62 5.66
CA GLY A 177 3.20 6.65 5.06
C GLY A 177 3.45 5.51 4.06
N SER A 178 2.79 4.37 4.26
CA SER A 178 3.08 3.14 3.49
C SER A 178 2.06 2.82 2.39
N GLY A 179 0.97 3.57 2.26
CA GLY A 179 -0.06 3.24 1.27
C GLY A 179 -1.20 4.25 1.14
N ILE A 180 -2.15 3.86 0.30
CA ILE A 180 -3.40 4.59 0.04
C ILE A 180 -4.49 4.04 0.97
N VAL A 181 -5.25 4.91 1.60
CA VAL A 181 -6.31 4.56 2.55
C VAL A 181 -7.69 4.76 1.91
N VAL A 182 -8.41 3.65 1.75
CA VAL A 182 -9.80 3.65 1.27
C VAL A 182 -10.74 3.30 2.42
N PHE A 183 -11.61 4.24 2.76
CA PHE A 183 -12.68 3.99 3.71
C PHE A 183 -13.91 3.43 3.01
N LEU A 184 -14.26 2.18 3.36
CA LEU A 184 -15.53 1.55 2.98
C LEU A 184 -16.64 2.02 3.93
N ASN A 185 -17.26 3.15 3.58
CA ASN A 185 -18.34 3.76 4.32
C ASN A 185 -19.67 3.07 3.99
N ARG A 186 -19.88 1.90 4.59
CA ARG A 186 -21.13 1.16 4.46
C ARG A 186 -22.19 1.74 5.37
N ASP A 187 -23.42 1.82 4.87
CA ASP A 187 -24.54 2.36 5.63
C ASP A 187 -24.76 1.58 6.93
N ILE A 188 -24.91 2.32 8.04
CA ILE A 188 -25.05 1.74 9.37
C ILE A 188 -26.32 0.88 9.49
N SER A 189 -27.40 1.20 8.79
CA SER A 189 -28.62 0.39 8.77
C SER A 189 -28.38 -1.03 8.27
N ILE A 190 -27.44 -1.20 7.33
CA ILE A 190 -27.03 -2.51 6.79
C ILE A 190 -26.16 -3.26 7.81
N LEU A 191 -25.25 -2.54 8.50
CA LEU A 191 -24.41 -3.11 9.55
C LEU A 191 -25.21 -3.59 10.75
N LEU A 192 -26.34 -2.94 11.03
CA LEU A 192 -27.28 -3.28 12.10
C LEU A 192 -28.20 -4.47 11.77
N ASN A 193 -28.22 -4.95 10.52
CA ASN A 193 -29.07 -6.06 10.13
C ASN A 193 -28.40 -7.41 10.44
N ALA A 194 -29.08 -8.23 11.24
CA ALA A 194 -28.60 -9.52 11.74
C ALA A 194 -28.28 -10.56 10.64
N LYS A 195 -28.86 -10.41 9.43
CA LYS A 195 -28.56 -11.31 8.30
C LYS A 195 -27.24 -10.98 7.59
N THR A 196 -26.76 -9.74 7.71
CA THR A 196 -25.55 -9.24 7.03
C THR A 196 -24.37 -8.99 7.95
N ALA A 197 -24.59 -8.97 9.26
CA ALA A 197 -23.51 -8.76 10.22
C ALA A 197 -22.69 -10.04 10.43
N ASN A 198 -21.36 -9.87 10.45
CA ASN A 198 -20.47 -10.87 11.02
C ASN A 198 -20.86 -11.03 12.50
N ARG A 199 -21.25 -12.26 12.88
CA ARG A 199 -21.83 -12.61 14.19
C ARG A 199 -21.08 -12.06 15.44
N PRO A 200 -19.76 -11.79 15.44
CA PRO A 200 -19.07 -11.19 16.60
C PRO A 200 -19.56 -9.77 16.94
N LEU A 201 -19.90 -8.93 15.94
CA LEU A 201 -20.32 -7.54 16.16
C LEU A 201 -21.68 -7.40 16.84
N ILE A 202 -22.58 -8.37 16.66
CA ILE A 202 -23.94 -8.34 17.20
C ILE A 202 -24.04 -8.93 18.61
N ARG A 203 -22.99 -9.57 19.15
CA ARG A 203 -23.01 -10.08 20.54
C ARG A 203 -23.29 -8.97 21.56
N GLY A 204 -22.87 -7.73 21.28
CA GLY A 204 -23.18 -6.55 22.11
C GLY A 204 -24.49 -5.84 21.77
N GLY A 205 -25.27 -6.34 20.81
CA GLY A 205 -26.54 -5.76 20.38
C GLY A 205 -26.40 -4.49 19.51
N ARG A 206 -27.55 -3.93 19.13
CA ARG A 206 -27.68 -2.74 18.27
C ARG A 206 -26.95 -1.52 18.86
N GLU A 207 -27.05 -1.32 20.17
CA GLU A 207 -26.46 -0.17 20.86
C GLU A 207 -24.93 -0.20 20.84
N ALA A 208 -24.31 -1.37 21.03
CA ALA A 208 -22.86 -1.50 20.94
C ALA A 208 -22.33 -1.13 19.55
N VAL A 209 -23.02 -1.54 18.48
CA VAL A 209 -22.64 -1.17 17.10
C VAL A 209 -22.77 0.33 16.87
N LEU A 210 -23.85 0.96 17.38
CA LEU A 210 -24.04 2.41 17.27
C LEU A 210 -22.94 3.19 18.01
N LYS A 211 -22.59 2.75 19.23
CA LYS A 211 -21.51 3.33 20.03
C LYS A 211 -20.17 3.22 19.31
N LEU A 212 -19.80 2.02 18.86
CA LEU A 212 -18.56 1.79 18.10
C LEU A 212 -18.50 2.61 16.80
N TYR A 213 -19.63 2.75 16.10
CA TYR A 213 -19.71 3.58 14.90
C TYR A 213 -19.43 5.05 15.25
N ALA A 214 -20.09 5.60 16.26
CA ALA A 214 -19.91 6.98 16.69
C ALA A 214 -18.46 7.28 17.11
N GLU A 215 -17.80 6.34 17.81
CA GLU A 215 -16.40 6.46 18.24
C GLU A 215 -15.40 6.46 17.08
N ARG A 216 -15.67 5.67 16.02
CA ARG A 216 -14.66 5.38 14.97
C ARG A 216 -14.88 6.14 13.67
N ILE A 217 -16.10 6.59 13.37
CA ILE A 217 -16.46 7.13 12.05
C ILE A 217 -15.62 8.33 11.64
N GLU A 218 -15.31 9.22 12.59
CA GLU A 218 -14.56 10.44 12.28
C GLU A 218 -13.08 10.14 12.02
N THR A 219 -12.49 9.20 12.75
CA THR A 219 -11.12 8.73 12.49
C THR A 219 -11.00 8.09 11.12
N TYR A 220 -11.99 7.29 10.69
CA TYR A 220 -12.01 6.75 9.33
C TYR A 220 -12.03 7.85 8.27
N ARG A 221 -12.88 8.87 8.44
CA ARG A 221 -12.98 9.99 7.50
C ARG A 221 -11.70 10.80 7.40
N LYS A 222 -11.09 11.13 8.54
CA LYS A 222 -9.84 11.91 8.60
C LYS A 222 -8.65 11.15 8.01
N CYS A 223 -8.62 9.83 8.15
CA CYS A 223 -7.52 9.01 7.66
C CYS A 223 -7.64 8.66 6.16
N ALA A 224 -8.85 8.69 5.59
CA ALA A 224 -9.10 8.22 4.23
C ALA A 224 -8.64 9.19 3.15
N ASP A 225 -7.93 8.66 2.16
CA ASP A 225 -7.63 9.34 0.90
C ASP A 225 -8.82 9.25 -0.08
N LEU A 226 -9.62 8.18 0.05
CA LEU A 226 -10.83 7.95 -0.73
C LEU A 226 -11.93 7.33 0.15
N ILE A 227 -13.12 7.90 0.10
CA ILE A 227 -14.31 7.37 0.77
C ILE A 227 -15.27 6.82 -0.29
N VAL A 228 -15.72 5.57 -0.12
CA VAL A 228 -16.66 4.91 -1.03
C VAL A 228 -17.72 4.14 -0.27
N ASN A 229 -18.93 4.06 -0.85
CA ASN A 229 -19.93 3.10 -0.41
C ASN A 229 -19.65 1.75 -1.11
N PRO A 230 -19.39 0.65 -0.37
CA PRO A 230 -19.10 -0.65 -0.97
C PRO A 230 -20.29 -1.29 -1.71
N ASP A 231 -21.52 -0.83 -1.44
CA ASP A 231 -22.74 -1.34 -2.07
C ASP A 231 -23.11 -0.58 -3.35
N SER A 232 -22.44 0.55 -3.66
CA SER A 232 -22.73 1.31 -4.88
C SER A 232 -22.19 0.60 -6.13
N ALA A 233 -22.96 0.70 -7.23
CA ALA A 233 -22.45 0.32 -8.54
C ALA A 233 -21.13 1.06 -8.84
N GLY A 234 -20.17 0.37 -9.47
CA GLY A 234 -18.89 0.98 -9.83
C GLY A 234 -17.89 1.23 -8.69
N CYS A 235 -18.19 0.83 -7.44
CA CYS A 235 -17.28 1.03 -6.29
C CYS A 235 -15.84 0.54 -6.57
N ILE A 236 -15.69 -0.67 -7.11
CA ILE A 236 -14.38 -1.23 -7.47
C ILE A 236 -13.67 -0.38 -8.51
N GLY A 237 -14.39 0.02 -9.58
CA GLY A 237 -13.82 0.86 -10.65
C GLY A 237 -13.27 2.17 -10.10
N ARG A 238 -14.04 2.85 -9.25
CA ARG A 238 -13.61 4.11 -8.62
C ARG A 238 -12.35 3.95 -7.78
N ILE A 239 -12.22 2.85 -7.03
CA ILE A 239 -11.00 2.57 -6.25
C ILE A 239 -9.81 2.31 -7.20
N LEU A 240 -10.02 1.54 -8.27
CA LEU A 240 -8.99 1.23 -9.25
C LEU A 240 -8.51 2.49 -9.99
N ASP A 241 -9.42 3.36 -10.40
CA ASP A 241 -9.08 4.62 -11.07
C ASP A 241 -8.25 5.53 -10.16
N TYR A 242 -8.63 5.62 -8.88
CA TYR A 242 -7.88 6.36 -7.89
C TYR A 242 -6.48 5.76 -7.70
N TYR A 243 -6.39 4.43 -7.56
CA TYR A 243 -5.12 3.72 -7.40
C TYR A 243 -4.19 3.94 -8.59
N LYS A 244 -4.70 3.83 -9.83
CA LYS A 244 -3.93 4.06 -11.06
C LYS A 244 -3.40 5.49 -11.15
N ARG A 245 -4.23 6.49 -10.84
CA ARG A 245 -3.80 7.90 -10.85
C ARG A 245 -2.60 8.18 -9.92
N ILE A 246 -2.47 7.42 -8.84
CA ILE A 246 -1.34 7.57 -7.91
C ILE A 246 -0.12 6.75 -8.38
N THR A 247 -0.35 5.58 -8.98
CA THR A 247 0.70 4.59 -9.24
C THR A 247 1.28 4.61 -10.66
N GLU A 248 0.56 5.15 -11.64
CA GLU A 248 0.94 5.25 -13.06
C GLU A 248 1.32 6.69 -13.46
#